data_AF-A0A914P1Z4-F1
#
_entry.id   AF-A0A914P1Z4-F1
#
_cell.length_a   1.000
_cell.length_b   1.000
_cell.length_c   1.000
_cell.angle_alpha   90.00
_cell.angle_beta   90.00
_cell.angle_gamma   90.00
#
_symmetry.space_group_name_H-M   'P 1'
#
loop_
_entity.id
_entity.type
_entity.pdbx_description
1 polymer ?
#
loop_
_entity_poly.entity_id
_entity_poly.type
_entity_poly.pdbx_seq_one_letter_code
_entity_poly.pdbx_strand_id
1 'polypeptide(L)' 'MIIKAAGLFSDQAKMISERLNVDCKIDNSKAKRMLNIEFRDPKKSVVEMAYSLIEHGILPKTSGYKGRNKNF' A
#
# COMPACT_ATOMS: atom_id res chain seq x y z
N MET A 1 7.17 -10.16 -6.69
CA MET A 1 7.60 -11.57 -6.61
C MET A 1 7.16 -12.25 -5.31
N ILE A 2 7.28 -11.58 -4.15
CA ILE A 2 6.94 -12.15 -2.82
C ILE A 2 5.45 -12.51 -2.66
N ILE A 3 4.51 -11.67 -3.13
CA ILE A 3 3.06 -11.94 -3.02
C ILE A 3 2.61 -13.14 -3.89
N LYS A 4 3.27 -13.37 -5.03
CA LYS A 4 3.00 -14.56 -5.87
C LYS A 4 3.38 -15.85 -5.14
N ALA A 5 4.49 -15.86 -4.41
CA ALA A 5 4.90 -16.99 -3.58
C ALA A 5 3.96 -17.18 -2.38
N ALA A 6 3.52 -16.08 -1.73
CA ALA A 6 2.54 -16.15 -0.64
C ALA A 6 1.16 -16.68 -1.08
N GLY A 7 0.74 -16.41 -2.33
CA GLY A 7 -0.50 -16.94 -2.92
C GLY A 7 -0.53 -18.46 -3.09
N LEU A 8 0.61 -19.15 -2.97
CA LEU A 8 0.64 -20.62 -2.89
C LEU A 8 0.23 -21.14 -1.51
N PHE A 9 0.27 -20.29 -0.47
CA PHE A 9 0.03 -20.67 0.93
C PHE A 9 -1.21 -19.99 1.53
N SER A 10 -1.85 -19.04 0.84
CA SER A 10 -3.14 -18.50 1.23
C SER A 10 -3.99 -18.04 0.04
N ASP A 11 -5.26 -18.44 0.05
CA ASP A 11 -6.24 -18.06 -0.99
C ASP A 11 -6.47 -16.54 -1.03
N GLN A 12 -6.36 -15.86 0.13
CA GLN A 12 -6.48 -14.40 0.18
C GLN A 12 -5.32 -13.70 -0.55
N ALA A 13 -4.09 -14.19 -0.40
CA ALA A 13 -2.93 -13.61 -1.11
C ALA A 13 -3.01 -13.86 -2.62
N LYS A 14 -3.56 -15.01 -3.03
CA LYS A 14 -3.80 -15.34 -4.44
C LYS A 14 -4.79 -14.37 -5.09
N MET A 15 -5.93 -14.11 -4.46
CA MET A 15 -6.93 -13.14 -4.95
C MET A 15 -6.35 -11.72 -5.10
N ILE A 16 -5.52 -11.28 -4.16
CA ILE A 16 -4.90 -9.96 -4.21
C ILE A 16 -3.84 -9.89 -5.32
N SER A 17 -3.12 -10.99 -5.59
CA SER A 17 -2.04 -11.03 -6.57
C SER A 17 -2.48 -10.74 -8.01
N GLU A 18 -3.72 -11.12 -8.37
CA GLU A 18 -4.29 -10.89 -9.71
C GLU A 18 -4.56 -9.40 -9.97
N ARG A 19 -4.84 -8.63 -8.91
CA ARG A 19 -5.15 -7.19 -9.01
C ARG A 19 -3.89 -6.31 -9.00
N LEU A 20 -2.77 -6.82 -8.52
CA LEU A 20 -1.54 -6.05 -8.32
C LEU A 20 -0.74 -5.74 -9.60
N ASN A 21 -1.05 -6.40 -10.74
CA ASN A 21 -0.38 -6.12 -12.03
C ASN A 21 -1.17 -5.18 -12.94
N VAL A 22 -2.21 -4.51 -12.42
CA VAL A 22 -3.00 -3.55 -13.18
C VAL A 22 -2.43 -2.15 -12.93
N ASP A 23 -1.73 -1.60 -13.93
CA ASP A 23 -1.28 -0.21 -13.90
C ASP A 23 -2.48 0.71 -14.14
N CYS A 24 -3.09 1.20 -13.05
CA CYS A 24 -4.23 2.11 -13.11
C CYS A 24 -3.74 3.57 -13.13
N LYS A 25 -3.71 4.18 -14.32
CA LYS A 25 -3.45 5.62 -14.47
C LYS A 25 -4.75 6.41 -14.26
N ILE A 26 -4.97 6.89 -13.04
CA ILE A 26 -6.13 7.73 -12.71
C ILE A 26 -5.79 9.20 -13.03
N ASP A 27 -6.59 9.84 -13.88
CA ASP A 27 -6.50 11.29 -14.08
C ASP A 27 -7.28 12.04 -13.00
N ASN A 28 -6.54 12.71 -12.11
CA ASN A 28 -7.10 13.52 -11.03
C ASN A 28 -7.09 15.04 -11.36
N SER A 29 -6.82 15.43 -12.61
CA SER A 29 -6.70 16.83 -13.03
C SER A 29 -7.98 17.65 -12.76
N LYS A 30 -9.16 17.04 -12.88
CA LYS A 30 -10.45 17.70 -12.60
C LYS A 30 -10.61 18.03 -11.12
N ALA A 31 -10.29 17.08 -10.24
CA ALA A 31 -10.38 17.30 -8.79
C ALA A 31 -9.36 18.34 -8.31
N LYS A 32 -8.13 18.33 -8.84
CA LYS A 32 -7.13 19.37 -8.56
C LYS A 32 -7.66 20.76 -8.92
N ARG A 33 -8.23 20.92 -10.11
CA ARG A 33 -8.73 22.21 -10.60
C ARG A 33 -9.97 22.72 -9.87
N MET A 34 -10.93 21.84 -9.60
CA MET A 34 -12.23 22.27 -9.07
C MET A 34 -12.27 22.33 -7.54
N LEU A 35 -11.49 21.49 -6.87
CA LEU A 35 -11.55 21.33 -5.41
C LEU A 35 -10.25 21.75 -4.71
N ASN A 36 -9.23 22.18 -5.47
CA ASN A 36 -7.92 22.54 -4.96
C ASN A 36 -7.28 21.44 -4.07
N ILE A 37 -7.53 20.18 -4.42
CA ILE A 37 -7.01 19.01 -3.67
C ILE A 37 -5.65 18.61 -4.22
N GLU A 38 -4.66 18.46 -3.33
CA GLU A 38 -3.39 17.83 -3.65
C GLU A 38 -3.42 16.33 -3.33
N PHE A 39 -3.08 15.51 -4.31
CA PHE A 39 -3.06 14.06 -4.17
C PHE A 39 -1.64 13.59 -3.82
N ARG A 40 -1.53 12.75 -2.78
CA ARG A 40 -0.27 12.10 -2.40
C ARG A 40 -0.01 10.91 -3.32
N ASP A 41 1.25 10.54 -3.48
CA ASP A 41 1.64 9.33 -4.23
C ASP A 41 1.01 8.09 -3.56
N PRO A 42 0.14 7.33 -4.26
CA PRO A 42 -0.51 6.15 -3.70
C PRO A 42 0.49 5.13 -3.15
N LYS A 43 1.65 4.98 -3.80
CA LYS A 43 2.68 4.02 -3.36
C LYS A 43 3.22 4.39 -1.97
N LYS A 44 3.48 5.67 -1.75
CA LYS A 44 3.89 6.18 -0.44
C LYS A 44 2.78 6.00 0.59
N SER A 45 1.55 6.38 0.26
CA SER A 45 0.42 6.29 1.19
C SER A 45 0.16 4.85 1.67
N VAL A 46 0.29 3.85 0.79
CA VAL A 46 0.12 2.43 1.19
C VAL A 46 1.22 2.00 2.18
N VAL A 47 2.47 2.42 1.96
CA VAL A 47 3.58 2.11 2.89
C VAL A 47 3.36 2.79 4.24
N GLU A 48 3.01 4.07 4.26
CA GLU A 48 2.70 4.80 5.49
C GLU A 48 1.56 4.13 6.29
N MET A 49 0.50 3.72 5.60
CA MET A 49 -0.63 3.02 6.20
C MET A 49 -0.19 1.69 6.83
N ALA A 50 0.63 0.89 6.13
CA ALA A 50 1.14 -0.36 6.66
C ALA A 50 1.95 -0.15 7.96
N TYR A 51 2.80 0.88 8.02
CA TYR A 51 3.50 1.27 9.23
C TYR A 51 2.52 1.63 10.36
N SER A 52 1.51 2.46 10.09
CA SER A 52 0.51 2.83 11.09
C SER A 52 -0.26 1.63 11.63
N LEU A 53 -0.63 0.66 10.78
CA LEU A 53 -1.31 -0.55 11.22
C LEU A 53 -0.46 -1.40 12.17
N ILE A 54 0.85 -1.49 11.91
CA ILE A 54 1.80 -2.19 12.79
C ILE A 54 2.00 -1.44 14.11
N GLU A 55 2.09 -0.11 14.07
CA GLU A 55 2.28 0.73 15.25
C GLU A 55 1.07 0.71 16.19
N HIS A 56 -0.14 0.67 15.64
CA HIS A 56 -1.40 0.58 16.40
C HIS A 56 -1.78 -0.85 16.80
N GLY A 57 -0.94 -1.85 16.50
CA GLY A 57 -1.18 -3.24 16.89
C GLY A 57 -2.28 -3.95 16.09
N ILE A 58 -2.73 -3.38 14.97
CA ILE A 58 -3.68 -4.03 14.06
C ILE A 58 -2.98 -5.14 13.27
N LEU A 59 -1.72 -4.92 12.89
CA LEU A 59 -0.85 -5.92 12.27
C LEU A 59 0.28 -6.34 13.23
N PRO A 60 0.71 -7.61 13.20
CA PRO A 60 1.79 -8.09 14.05
C PRO A 60 3.13 -7.45 13.68
N LYS A 61 3.92 -7.10 14.70
CA LYS A 61 5.32 -6.67 14.54
C LYS A 61 6.19 -7.89 14.26
N THR A 62 6.94 -7.87 13.16
CA THR A 62 7.94 -8.91 12.84
C THR A 62 9.32 -8.50 13.36
N SER A 63 10.22 -9.47 13.56
CA SER A 63 11.58 -9.22 14.05
C SER A 63 12.41 -8.29 13.15
N GLY A 64 12.06 -8.18 11.87
CA GLY A 64 12.70 -7.27 10.91
C GLY A 64 12.13 -5.84 10.87
N TYR A 65 11.12 -5.53 11.70
CA TYR A 65 10.49 -4.21 11.70
C TYR A 65 11.42 -3.14 12.29
N LYS A 66 11.79 -2.13 11.48
CA LYS A 66 12.71 -1.04 11.87
C LYS A 66 11.99 0.29 12.23
N GLY A 67 10.67 0.27 12.35
CA GLY A 67 9.88 1.49 12.52
C GLY A 67 9.70 2.27 11.22
N ARG A 68 8.86 3.31 11.26
CA ARG A 68 8.63 4.20 10.13
C ARG A 68 9.91 4.96 9.76
N ASN A 69 10.39 4.75 8.54
CA ASN A 69 11.51 5.52 7.99
C ASN A 69 11.01 6.94 7.66
N LYS A 70 11.72 7.96 8.15
CA LYS A 70 11.36 9.40 8.00
C LYS A 70 11.54 9.94 6.58
N ASN A 71 12.15 9.17 5.67
CA ASN A 71 12.47 9.61 4.30
C ASN A 71 11.37 9.29 3.26
N PHE A 72 10.18 8.83 3.67
CA PHE A 72 9.05 8.57 2.78
C PHE A 72 8.02 9.69 2.79
#